data_AF-A0A6J1NUY5-F1
#
_entry.id   AF-A0A6J1NUY5-F1
#
_cell.length_a   1.000
_cell.length_b   1.000
_cell.length_c   1.000
_cell.angle_alpha   90.00
_cell.angle_beta   90.00
_cell.angle_gamma   90.00
#
_symmetry.space_group_name_H-M   'P 1'
#
loop_
_entity.id
_entity.type
_entity.pdbx_description
1 polymer ?
#
loop_
_entity_poly.entity_id
_entity_poly.type
_entity_poly.pdbx_seq_one_letter_code
_entity_poly.pdbx_strand_id
1 'polypeptide(L)'
;MAKPDSGVHETLEDRDPNGLNPHIQIVWDDIVGEPEGARSPECAWRLSHLCFKHSRNACYTLLAVLAAPPCALLLGCGFACLAFEQIWCTTPCLRCLKIYWASLRTFVQSCMAATLAPTMEAVGHVCRHIRVNLRRDAAEDRDLLIV
;
A
#
# COMPACT_ATOMS: atom_id res chain seq x y z
N MET A 1 32.87 -39.59 -6.73
CA MET A 1 32.43 -40.02 -5.38
C MET A 1 31.35 -39.05 -4.94
N ALA A 2 30.10 -39.34 -5.30
CA ALA A 2 28.94 -38.49 -5.00
C ALA A 2 28.56 -38.70 -3.54
N LYS A 3 28.51 -37.62 -2.77
CA LYS A 3 27.99 -37.62 -1.40
C LYS A 3 26.46 -37.68 -1.51
N PRO A 4 25.78 -38.65 -0.89
CA PRO A 4 24.33 -38.69 -0.95
C PRO A 4 23.80 -37.59 -0.02
N ASP A 5 23.26 -36.54 -0.60
CA ASP A 5 22.42 -35.59 0.12
C ASP A 5 21.10 -36.30 0.42
N SER A 6 21.07 -36.96 1.57
CA SER A 6 19.89 -37.59 2.14
C SER A 6 18.85 -36.52 2.50
N GLY A 7 18.05 -36.13 1.51
CA GLY A 7 16.64 -36.54 1.44
C GLY A 7 15.69 -36.16 2.57
N VAL A 8 15.99 -35.19 3.43
CA VAL A 8 15.01 -34.55 4.32
C VAL A 8 15.31 -33.06 4.46
N HIS A 9 15.27 -32.33 3.35
CA HIS A 9 14.73 -30.98 3.45
C HIS A 9 13.21 -31.23 3.45
N GLU A 10 12.64 -31.52 4.62
CA GLU A 10 11.22 -31.25 4.82
C GLU A 10 11.02 -29.84 4.25
N THR A 11 10.19 -29.72 3.22
CA THR A 11 9.73 -28.45 2.70
C THR A 11 8.97 -27.79 3.84
N LEU A 12 9.70 -27.14 4.75
CA LEU A 12 9.13 -26.34 5.82
C LEU A 12 8.26 -25.31 5.12
N GLU A 13 6.98 -25.32 5.46
CA GLU A 13 6.00 -24.40 4.91
C GLU A 13 6.47 -22.97 5.17
N ASP A 14 6.46 -22.14 4.11
CA ASP A 14 6.76 -20.72 4.26
C ASP A 14 5.67 -20.08 5.11
N ARG A 15 6.06 -19.58 6.29
CA ARG A 15 5.15 -19.00 7.28
C ARG A 15 4.85 -17.53 7.01
N ASP A 16 5.56 -16.89 6.08
CA ASP A 16 5.32 -15.48 5.68
C ASP A 16 5.22 -15.33 4.15
N PRO A 17 4.25 -15.98 3.49
CA PRO A 17 4.12 -15.96 2.04
C PRO A 17 3.80 -14.56 1.46
N ASN A 18 3.27 -13.66 2.31
CA ASN A 18 2.95 -12.28 1.92
C ASN A 18 4.09 -11.30 2.19
N GLY A 19 5.21 -11.76 2.77
CA GLY A 19 6.35 -10.92 3.11
C GLY A 19 5.96 -9.76 4.04
N LEU A 20 5.23 -10.06 5.11
CA LEU A 20 4.81 -9.07 6.11
C LEU A 20 6.00 -8.54 6.91
N ASN A 21 7.04 -9.36 7.12
CA ASN A 21 8.15 -9.02 8.02
C ASN A 21 9.55 -9.09 7.35
N PRO A 22 9.79 -8.40 6.23
CA PRO A 22 11.08 -8.46 5.54
C PRO A 22 12.22 -7.84 6.35
N HIS A 23 11.90 -6.88 7.22
CA HIS A 23 12.85 -6.14 8.05
C HIS A 23 13.48 -6.97 9.19
N ILE A 24 12.92 -8.15 9.52
CA ILE A 24 13.40 -9.02 10.61
C ILE A 24 14.30 -10.15 10.07
N GLN A 25 14.48 -10.23 8.74
CA GLN A 25 15.33 -11.23 8.10
C GLN A 25 16.82 -10.87 8.26
N ILE A 26 17.35 -11.06 9.48
CA ILE A 26 18.73 -10.76 9.82
C ILE A 26 19.59 -12.01 9.69
N VAL A 27 20.66 -11.94 8.89
CA VAL A 27 21.66 -13.01 8.73
C VAL A 27 22.87 -12.70 9.62
N TRP A 28 23.63 -13.72 10.00
CA TRP A 28 24.84 -13.56 10.84
C TRP A 28 25.82 -12.54 10.25
N ASP A 29 26.00 -12.57 8.93
CA ASP A 29 26.93 -11.70 8.20
C ASP A 29 26.51 -10.23 8.24
N ASP A 30 25.22 -9.93 8.42
CA ASP A 30 24.71 -8.55 8.57
C ASP A 30 25.07 -7.94 9.94
N ILE A 31 25.39 -8.78 10.93
CA ILE A 31 25.62 -8.35 12.32
C ILE A 31 27.12 -8.25 12.62
N VAL A 32 27.87 -9.30 12.25
CA VAL A 32 29.29 -9.47 12.63
C VAL A 32 30.14 -9.65 11.38
N GLY A 33 29.80 -9.00 10.26
CA GLY A 33 30.60 -9.09 9.04
C GLY A 33 32.02 -8.55 9.23
N GLU A 34 33.03 -9.43 9.22
CA GLU A 34 34.44 -9.04 9.29
C GLU A 34 34.97 -8.60 7.91
N PRO A 35 35.73 -7.49 7.82
CA PRO A 35 36.36 -7.06 6.57
C PRO A 35 37.57 -7.94 6.23
N GLU A 36 37.95 -8.01 4.93
CA GLU A 36 39.02 -8.89 4.44
C GLU A 36 40.39 -8.71 5.14
N GLY A 37 40.65 -7.52 5.72
CA GLY A 37 41.90 -7.21 6.41
C GLY A 37 41.97 -7.58 7.90
N ALA A 38 40.86 -7.97 8.52
CA ALA A 38 40.80 -8.27 9.96
C ALA A 38 39.92 -9.50 10.24
N ARG A 39 40.46 -10.68 9.91
CA ARG A 39 39.77 -11.97 10.01
C ARG A 39 40.11 -12.70 11.31
N SER A 40 39.09 -13.05 12.08
CA SER A 40 39.23 -13.88 13.28
C SER A 40 39.60 -15.33 12.92
N PRO A 41 40.12 -16.11 13.88
CA PRO A 41 40.41 -17.52 13.64
C PRO A 41 39.17 -18.31 13.21
N GLU A 42 39.32 -19.17 12.21
CA GLU A 42 38.25 -19.99 11.63
C GLU A 42 37.43 -20.81 12.65
N CYS A 43 38.07 -21.26 13.73
CA CYS A 43 37.38 -21.99 14.79
C CYS A 43 36.46 -21.08 15.61
N ALA A 44 36.90 -19.86 15.93
CA ALA A 44 36.11 -18.88 16.67
C ALA A 44 34.93 -18.41 15.84
N TRP A 45 35.15 -18.13 14.55
CA TRP A 45 34.11 -17.73 13.60
C TRP A 45 33.00 -18.79 13.42
N ARG A 46 33.38 -20.06 13.23
CA ARG A 46 32.38 -21.14 13.09
C ARG A 46 31.61 -21.39 14.38
N LEU A 47 32.28 -21.34 15.52
CA LEU A 47 31.63 -21.57 16.82
C LEU A 47 30.65 -20.44 17.13
N SER A 48 31.04 -19.18 16.92
CA SER A 48 30.16 -18.03 17.15
C SER A 48 28.94 -18.07 16.24
N HIS A 49 29.12 -18.38 14.95
CA HIS A 49 28.01 -18.54 14.01
C HIS A 49 27.04 -19.65 14.43
N LEU A 50 27.56 -20.82 14.85
CA LEU A 50 26.73 -21.93 15.31
C LEU A 50 25.96 -21.57 16.60
N CYS A 51 26.64 -20.97 17.58
CA CYS A 51 26.05 -20.51 18.83
C CYS A 51 24.96 -19.47 18.58
N PHE A 52 25.16 -18.52 17.66
CA PHE A 52 24.16 -17.53 17.29
C PHE A 52 22.93 -18.19 16.65
N LYS A 53 23.14 -19.05 15.65
CA LYS A 53 22.04 -19.74 14.96
C LYS A 53 21.20 -20.55 15.95
N HIS A 54 21.84 -21.30 16.83
CA HIS A 54 21.15 -22.16 17.78
C HIS A 54 20.45 -21.36 18.89
N SER A 55 21.11 -20.37 19.49
CA SER A 55 20.53 -19.55 20.54
C SER A 55 19.32 -18.75 20.05
N ARG A 56 19.42 -18.13 18.86
CA ARG A 56 18.30 -17.45 18.20
C ARG A 56 17.13 -18.39 17.97
N ASN A 57 17.39 -19.57 17.39
CA ASN A 57 16.33 -20.54 17.10
C ASN A 57 15.64 -21.05 18.36
N ALA A 58 16.41 -21.41 19.40
CA ALA A 58 15.87 -21.90 20.66
C ALA A 58 15.03 -20.84 21.38
N CYS A 59 15.55 -19.62 21.50
CA CYS A 59 14.84 -18.51 22.14
C CYS A 59 13.56 -18.15 21.39
N TYR A 60 13.64 -18.01 20.06
CA TYR A 60 12.48 -17.73 19.22
C TYR A 60 11.42 -18.84 19.33
N THR A 61 11.84 -20.11 19.28
CA THR A 61 10.91 -21.24 19.37
C THR A 61 10.20 -21.26 20.72
N LEU A 62 10.93 -21.06 21.82
CA LEU A 62 10.35 -21.01 23.16
C LEU A 62 9.32 -19.87 23.28
N LEU A 63 9.69 -18.67 22.83
CA LEU A 63 8.79 -17.52 22.83
C LEU A 63 7.55 -17.78 21.95
N ALA A 64 7.73 -18.36 20.77
CA ALA A 64 6.64 -18.68 19.87
C ALA A 64 5.69 -19.72 20.48
N VAL A 65 6.20 -20.78 21.10
CA VAL A 65 5.36 -21.83 21.71
C VAL A 65 4.51 -21.26 22.86
N LEU A 66 5.07 -20.36 23.66
CA LEU A 66 4.38 -19.80 24.82
C LEU A 66 3.46 -18.64 24.46
N ALA A 67 3.90 -17.72 23.60
CA ALA A 67 3.20 -16.48 23.32
C ALA A 67 2.34 -16.53 22.05
N ALA A 68 2.64 -17.38 21.06
CA ALA A 68 1.86 -17.39 19.82
C ALA A 68 0.42 -17.87 20.03
N PRO A 69 0.11 -18.93 20.80
CA PRO A 69 -1.27 -19.35 21.03
C PRO A 69 -2.17 -18.28 21.69
N PRO A 70 -1.78 -17.62 22.81
CA PRO A 70 -2.60 -16.57 23.39
C PRO A 70 -2.72 -15.35 22.47
N CYS A 71 -1.65 -14.95 21.77
CA CYS A 71 -1.71 -13.86 20.79
C CYS A 71 -2.66 -14.20 19.63
N ALA A 72 -2.62 -15.43 19.11
CA ALA A 72 -3.50 -15.87 18.03
C ALA A 72 -4.97 -15.86 18.46
N LEU A 73 -5.27 -16.27 19.71
CA LEU A 73 -6.61 -16.22 20.25
C LEU A 73 -7.12 -14.77 20.37
N LEU A 74 -6.30 -13.87 20.93
CA LEU A 74 -6.66 -12.46 21.07
C LEU A 74 -6.91 -11.79 19.71
N LEU A 75 -6.02 -12.03 18.75
CA LEU A 75 -6.19 -11.51 17.39
C LEU A 75 -7.43 -12.10 16.71
N GLY A 76 -7.66 -13.41 16.84
CA GLY A 76 -8.85 -14.07 16.30
C GLY A 76 -10.14 -13.50 16.86
N CYS A 77 -10.23 -13.32 18.19
CA CYS A 77 -11.37 -12.66 18.82
C CYS A 77 -11.52 -11.20 18.35
N GLY A 78 -10.42 -10.45 18.25
CA GLY A 78 -10.44 -9.08 17.74
C GLY A 78 -11.00 -8.99 16.32
N PHE A 79 -10.51 -9.82 15.40
CA PHE A 79 -11.01 -9.87 14.03
C PHE A 79 -12.46 -10.35 13.94
N ALA A 80 -12.89 -11.27 14.80
CA ALA A 80 -14.30 -11.68 14.87
C ALA A 80 -15.21 -10.52 15.29
N CYS A 81 -14.82 -9.75 16.31
CA CYS A 81 -15.56 -8.55 16.75
C CYS A 81 -15.59 -7.49 15.64
N LEU A 82 -14.45 -7.22 14.99
CA LEU A 82 -14.36 -6.27 13.87
C LEU A 82 -15.26 -6.69 12.70
N ALA A 83 -15.28 -7.99 12.35
CA ALA A 83 -16.15 -8.50 11.30
C ALA A 83 -17.63 -8.35 11.68
N PHE A 84 -17.99 -8.66 12.92
CA PHE A 84 -19.35 -8.48 13.43
C PHE A 84 -19.76 -6.99 13.35
N GLU A 85 -18.95 -6.09 13.90
CA GLU A 85 -19.20 -4.65 13.85
C GLU A 85 -19.36 -4.17 12.41
N GLN A 86 -18.48 -4.59 11.50
CA GLN A 86 -18.52 -4.18 10.10
C GLN A 86 -19.82 -4.61 9.42
N ILE A 87 -20.29 -5.84 9.66
CA ILE A 87 -21.49 -6.39 9.02
C ILE A 87 -22.76 -5.77 9.63
N TRP A 88 -22.85 -5.74 10.95
CA TRP A 88 -24.09 -5.44 11.66
C TRP A 88 -24.26 -3.96 12.01
N CYS A 89 -23.18 -3.21 12.13
CA CYS A 89 -23.21 -1.79 12.48
C CYS A 89 -22.75 -0.92 11.31
N THR A 90 -21.52 -1.11 10.83
CA THR A 90 -20.91 -0.17 9.86
C THR A 90 -21.59 -0.23 8.50
N THR A 91 -21.86 -1.42 7.98
CA THR A 91 -22.50 -1.57 6.66
C THR A 91 -23.89 -0.92 6.61
N PRO A 92 -24.85 -1.18 7.52
CA PRO A 92 -26.14 -0.49 7.50
C PRO A 92 -26.00 1.02 7.76
N CYS A 93 -25.12 1.45 8.68
CA CYS A 93 -24.86 2.87 8.90
C CYS A 93 -24.38 3.58 7.63
N LEU A 94 -23.43 2.98 6.90
CA LEU A 94 -22.96 3.51 5.62
C LEU A 94 -24.07 3.56 4.57
N ARG A 95 -24.98 2.57 4.55
CA ARG A 95 -26.15 2.61 3.67
C ARG A 95 -27.09 3.77 4.01
N CYS A 96 -27.40 3.97 5.29
CA CYS A 96 -28.22 5.09 5.76
C CYS A 96 -27.57 6.45 5.43
N LEU A 97 -26.28 6.58 5.72
CA LEU A 97 -25.51 7.77 5.36
C LEU A 97 -25.57 8.01 3.85
N LYS A 98 -25.36 6.98 3.02
CA LYS A 98 -25.42 7.13 1.56
C LYS A 98 -26.77 7.68 1.08
N ILE A 99 -27.88 7.27 1.70
CA ILE A 99 -29.22 7.82 1.38
C ILE A 99 -29.28 9.30 1.76
N TYR A 100 -28.84 9.68 2.97
CA TYR A 100 -28.82 11.06 3.42
C TYR A 100 -27.93 11.96 2.54
N TRP A 101 -26.72 11.49 2.22
CA TRP A 101 -25.79 12.17 1.32
C TRP A 101 -26.36 12.31 -0.10
N ALA A 102 -27.19 11.39 -0.58
CA ALA A 102 -27.85 11.54 -1.87
C ALA A 102 -28.83 12.74 -1.89
N SER A 103 -29.65 12.90 -0.84
CA SER A 103 -30.51 14.08 -0.69
C SER A 103 -29.70 15.37 -0.51
N LEU A 104 -28.63 15.34 0.29
CA LEU A 104 -27.75 16.49 0.47
C LEU A 104 -27.07 16.88 -0.84
N ARG A 105 -26.63 15.90 -1.64
CA ARG A 105 -26.06 16.13 -2.97
C ARG A 105 -27.03 16.87 -3.87
N THR A 106 -28.30 16.45 -3.94
CA THR A 106 -29.29 17.15 -4.76
C THR A 106 -29.50 18.59 -4.29
N PHE A 107 -29.52 18.82 -2.98
CA PHE A 107 -29.62 20.17 -2.42
C PHE A 107 -28.41 21.04 -2.79
N VAL A 108 -27.20 20.52 -2.57
CA VAL A 108 -25.94 21.22 -2.90
C VAL A 108 -25.87 21.50 -4.39
N GLN A 109 -26.23 20.55 -5.26
CA GLN A 109 -26.27 20.75 -6.71
C GLN A 109 -27.21 21.90 -7.09
N SER A 110 -28.38 22.00 -6.48
CA SER A 110 -29.31 23.12 -6.71
C SER A 110 -28.70 24.46 -6.26
N CYS A 111 -28.04 24.51 -5.10
CA CYS A 111 -27.36 25.72 -4.62
C CYS A 111 -26.20 26.13 -5.55
N MET A 112 -25.42 25.16 -6.02
CA MET A 112 -24.33 25.41 -6.97
C MET A 112 -24.86 25.89 -8.33
N ALA A 113 -25.96 25.32 -8.83
CA ALA A 113 -26.59 25.79 -10.06
C ALA A 113 -27.10 27.24 -9.93
N ALA A 114 -27.58 27.64 -8.76
CA ALA A 114 -28.05 29.01 -8.53
C ALA A 114 -26.92 30.04 -8.36
N THR A 115 -25.75 29.65 -7.85
CA THR A 115 -24.67 30.59 -7.46
C THR A 115 -23.41 30.47 -8.30
N LEU A 116 -22.91 29.23 -8.46
CA LEU A 116 -21.64 28.95 -9.12
C LEU A 116 -21.78 28.85 -10.63
N ALA A 117 -22.89 28.32 -11.14
CA ALA A 117 -23.11 28.27 -12.59
C ALA A 117 -23.12 29.67 -13.25
N PRO A 118 -23.91 30.66 -12.79
CA PRO A 118 -23.92 31.98 -13.43
C PRO A 118 -22.61 32.74 -13.28
N THR A 119 -21.90 32.56 -12.16
CA THR A 119 -20.60 33.22 -11.94
C THR A 119 -19.52 32.66 -12.86
N MET A 120 -19.45 31.34 -13.02
CA MET A 120 -18.52 30.71 -13.95
C MET A 120 -18.86 31.01 -15.42
N GLU A 121 -20.15 31.10 -15.74
CA GLU A 121 -20.61 31.47 -17.08
C GLU A 121 -20.25 32.92 -17.41
N ALA A 122 -20.38 33.84 -16.44
CA ALA A 122 -19.92 35.22 -16.58
C ALA A 122 -18.40 35.32 -16.76
N VAL A 123 -17.60 34.56 -15.99
CA VAL A 123 -16.15 34.49 -16.15
C VAL A 123 -15.77 33.95 -17.53
N GLY A 124 -16.42 32.87 -17.98
CA GLY A 124 -16.23 32.31 -19.31
C GLY A 124 -16.57 33.31 -20.43
N HIS A 125 -17.62 34.12 -20.25
CA HIS A 125 -17.98 35.17 -21.19
C HIS A 125 -16.91 36.28 -21.29
N VAL A 126 -16.29 36.67 -20.17
CA VAL A 126 -15.17 37.62 -20.15
C VAL A 126 -13.95 37.03 -20.85
N CYS A 127 -13.59 35.78 -20.58
CA CYS A 127 -12.47 35.11 -21.25
C CYS A 127 -12.69 34.95 -22.75
N ARG A 128 -13.92 34.70 -23.21
CA ARG A 128 -14.26 34.60 -24.65
C ARG A 128 -14.06 35.91 -25.41
N HIS A 129 -14.26 37.05 -24.74
CA HIS A 129 -14.05 38.37 -25.35
C HIS A 129 -12.56 38.69 -25.60
N ILE A 130 -11.63 37.95 -24.99
CA ILE A 130 -10.19 38.08 -25.25
C ILE A 130 -9.86 37.37 -26.57
N ARG A 131 -10.07 38.08 -27.69
CA ARG A 131 -9.72 37.62 -29.04
C ARG A 131 -8.23 37.85 -29.30
N VAL A 132 -7.42 36.82 -29.09
CA VAL A 132 -5.99 36.84 -29.44
C VAL A 132 -5.86 36.67 -30.96
N ASN A 133 -5.77 37.78 -31.70
CA ASN A 133 -5.52 37.76 -33.14
C ASN A 133 -4.04 37.48 -33.40
N LEU A 134 -3.69 36.21 -33.61
CA LEU A 134 -2.39 35.82 -34.13
C LEU A 134 -2.38 36.11 -35.64
N ARG A 135 -1.94 37.30 -36.06
CA ARG A 135 -1.84 37.63 -37.48
C ARG A 135 -0.63 36.94 -38.10
N ARG A 136 -0.89 36.14 -39.13
CA ARG A 136 0.08 35.72 -40.14
C ARG A 136 -0.52 36.18 -41.48
N ASP A 137 0.01 37.27 -42.06
CA ASP A 137 -0.59 38.06 -43.14
C ASP A 137 -0.74 37.29 -44.49
N ALA A 138 -1.86 37.44 -45.24
CA ALA A 138 -1.93 37.28 -46.72
C ALA A 138 -3.29 37.56 -47.42
N ALA A 139 -3.24 38.42 -48.45
CA ALA A 139 -3.85 38.44 -49.80
C ALA A 139 -5.39 38.42 -50.09
N GLU A 140 -5.75 39.14 -51.16
CA GLU A 140 -7.02 39.74 -51.63
C GLU A 140 -7.67 38.93 -52.78
N ASP A 141 -9.01 38.84 -52.91
CA ASP A 141 -9.66 38.67 -54.23
C ASP A 141 -11.19 38.90 -54.34
N ARG A 142 -11.64 39.19 -55.58
CA ARG A 142 -12.90 39.78 -56.06
C ARG A 142 -14.00 38.77 -56.47
N ASP A 143 -15.21 39.31 -56.70
CA ASP A 143 -16.34 38.83 -57.54
C ASP A 143 -17.29 37.73 -57.01
N LEU A 144 -18.60 38.06 -56.88
CA LEU A 144 -19.72 37.48 -57.65
C LEU A 144 -21.12 37.94 -57.12
N LEU A 145 -21.84 38.70 -57.94
CA LEU A 145 -23.31 38.90 -57.92
C LEU A 145 -23.85 38.29 -59.22
N ILE A 146 -24.75 37.29 -59.17
CA ILE A 146 -25.57 36.88 -60.34
C ILE A 146 -26.98 36.43 -59.89
N VAL A 147 -27.96 37.21 -60.39
CA VAL A 147 -29.40 36.98 -60.70
C VAL A 147 -30.36 36.63 -59.56
#